data_AF-A0A3S5F299-F1
#
_entry.id   AF-A0A3S5F299-F1
#
_cell.length_a   1.000
_cell.length_b   1.000
_cell.length_c   1.000
_cell.angle_alpha   90.00
_cell.angle_beta   90.00
_cell.angle_gamma   90.00
#
_symmetry.space_group_name_H-M   'P 1'
#
loop_
_entity.id
_entity.type
_entity.pdbx_description
1 polymer ?
#
loop_
_entity_poly.entity_id
_entity_poly.type
_entity_poly.pdbx_seq_one_letter_code
_entity_poly.pdbx_strand_id
1 'polypeptide(L)'
;MFSAVMTLSDLSYQLGIIGLIEYQERLEIYRWLKDNSNSVADPRNAPGEDYAFSEEERMDHGDEWDGSNRMKDSQLNHTGTRGGQKIEDEDDSMHFLAFNKWLFTVGDTDCFPSVPHAHYRRKTTPWPKLNPYTGVVYNSMKDEDVSSRLSKKEMKLLWNDSKFIEECRKQIIWYSAFAPNYAFPHARFGRYILPRW
;
A
#
# COMPACT_ATOMS: atom_id res chain seq x y z
N MET A 1 -12.44 20.42 -26.67
CA MET A 1 -11.86 19.18 -26.10
C MET A 1 -11.18 19.43 -24.75
N PHE A 2 -10.27 20.41 -24.64
CA PHE A 2 -9.54 20.71 -23.39
C PHE A 2 -10.43 21.09 -22.19
N SER A 3 -11.57 21.73 -22.42
CA SER A 3 -12.52 22.05 -21.35
C SER A 3 -13.01 20.82 -20.58
N ALA A 4 -13.16 19.67 -21.25
CA ALA A 4 -13.61 18.45 -20.59
C ALA A 4 -12.56 17.88 -19.63
N VAL A 5 -11.27 18.04 -19.95
CA VAL A 5 -10.17 17.58 -19.08
C VAL A 5 -10.19 18.34 -17.76
N MET A 6 -10.40 19.66 -17.82
CA MET A 6 -10.48 20.48 -16.61
C MET A 6 -11.74 20.16 -15.80
N THR A 7 -12.90 20.09 -16.46
CA THR A 7 -14.17 19.74 -15.78
C THR A 7 -14.11 18.37 -15.11
N LEU A 8 -13.51 17.37 -15.76
CA LEU A 8 -13.34 16.04 -15.16
C LEU A 8 -12.32 16.06 -14.02
N SER A 9 -11.27 16.88 -14.10
CA SER A 9 -10.29 17.04 -13.03
C SER A 9 -10.91 17.71 -11.79
N ASP A 10 -11.71 18.76 -11.99
CA ASP A 10 -12.48 19.44 -10.95
C ASP A 10 -13.44 18.47 -10.25
N LEU A 11 -14.26 17.76 -11.03
CA LEU A 11 -15.20 16.77 -10.50
C LEU A 11 -14.47 15.65 -9.77
N SER A 12 -13.36 15.15 -10.33
CA SER A 12 -12.57 14.10 -9.69
C SER A 12 -11.99 14.56 -8.36
N TYR A 13 -11.54 15.82 -8.26
CA TYR A 13 -11.01 16.39 -7.03
C TYR A 13 -12.12 16.60 -6.00
N GLN A 14 -13.25 17.21 -6.40
CA GLN A 14 -14.40 17.45 -5.52
C GLN A 14 -15.02 16.15 -4.99
N LEU A 15 -15.04 15.09 -5.81
CA LEU A 15 -15.51 13.76 -5.42
C LEU A 15 -14.45 12.95 -4.63
N GLY A 16 -13.25 13.50 -4.43
CA GLY A 16 -12.15 12.84 -3.70
C GLY A 16 -11.58 11.62 -4.42
N ILE A 17 -11.75 11.54 -5.76
CA ILE A 17 -11.17 10.50 -6.62
C ILE A 17 -9.66 10.72 -6.75
N ILE A 18 -9.24 11.99 -6.83
CA ILE A 18 -7.84 12.42 -6.92
C ILE A 18 -7.48 13.36 -5.77
N GLY A 19 -6.21 13.36 -5.37
CA GLY A 19 -5.68 14.26 -4.35
C GLY A 19 -5.26 15.63 -4.92
N LEU A 20 -4.89 16.56 -4.02
CA LEU A 20 -4.47 17.92 -4.41
C LEU A 20 -3.26 17.92 -5.36
N ILE A 21 -2.27 17.05 -5.11
CA ILE A 21 -1.07 16.93 -5.94
C ILE A 21 -1.42 16.53 -7.36
N GLU A 22 -2.19 15.45 -7.53
CA GLU A 22 -2.63 14.99 -8.84
C GLU A 22 -3.52 16.04 -9.54
N TYR A 23 -4.34 16.77 -8.79
CA TYR A 23 -5.12 17.87 -9.33
C TYR A 23 -4.24 19.02 -9.85
N GLN A 24 -3.16 19.36 -9.13
CA GLN A 24 -2.16 20.35 -9.57
C GLN A 24 -1.41 19.87 -10.83
N GLU A 25 -0.97 18.62 -10.88
CA GLU A 25 -0.33 18.03 -12.07
C GLU A 25 -1.26 18.11 -13.30
N ARG A 26 -2.55 17.76 -13.13
CA ARG A 26 -3.54 17.85 -14.21
C ARG A 26 -3.80 19.29 -14.67
N LEU A 27 -3.74 20.26 -13.75
CA LEU A 27 -3.81 21.68 -14.07
C LEU A 27 -2.62 22.15 -14.91
N GLU A 28 -1.42 21.69 -14.57
CA GLU A 28 -0.19 22.00 -15.32
C GLU A 28 -0.24 21.41 -16.72
N ILE A 29 -0.64 20.14 -16.84
CA ILE A 29 -0.84 19.48 -18.14
C ILE A 29 -1.90 20.22 -18.97
N TYR A 30 -3.01 20.63 -18.36
CA TYR A 30 -4.05 21.39 -19.05
C TYR A 30 -3.53 22.74 -19.57
N ARG A 31 -2.75 23.47 -18.75
CA ARG A 31 -2.14 24.74 -19.15
C ARG A 31 -1.17 24.56 -20.31
N TRP A 32 -0.34 23.52 -20.25
CA TRP A 32 0.58 23.16 -21.31
C TRP A 32 -0.15 22.80 -22.62
N LEU A 33 -1.18 21.95 -22.54
CA LEU A 33 -1.99 21.56 -23.72
C LEU A 33 -2.75 22.72 -24.35
N LYS A 34 -3.09 23.75 -23.57
CA LYS A 34 -3.79 24.94 -24.05
C LYS A 34 -2.83 25.99 -24.63
N ASP A 35 -1.54 25.87 -24.35
CA ASP A 35 -0.55 26.82 -24.82
C ASP A 35 -0.20 26.57 -26.30
N ASN A 36 -0.71 27.43 -27.18
CA ASN A 36 -0.39 27.40 -28.60
C ASN A 36 0.92 28.14 -28.94
N SER A 37 1.59 28.74 -27.94
CA SER A 37 2.78 29.58 -28.13
C SER A 37 4.10 28.90 -27.74
N ASN A 38 4.07 27.64 -27.28
CA ASN A 38 5.22 26.90 -26.75
C ASN A 38 6.01 27.67 -25.66
N SER A 39 5.33 28.55 -24.94
CA SER A 39 5.88 29.33 -23.82
C SER A 39 5.90 28.54 -22.51
N VAL A 40 5.00 27.54 -22.38
CA VAL A 40 4.91 26.65 -21.23
C VAL A 40 5.75 25.41 -21.49
N ALA A 41 6.70 25.13 -20.59
CA ALA A 41 7.50 23.91 -20.65
C ALA A 41 6.63 22.67 -20.39
N ASP A 42 6.95 21.54 -21.03
CA ASP A 42 6.25 20.28 -20.81
C ASP A 42 6.46 19.82 -19.35
N PRO A 43 5.40 19.78 -18.53
CA PRO A 43 5.51 19.48 -17.10
C PRO A 43 6.01 18.05 -16.83
N ARG A 44 5.96 17.16 -17.83
CA ARG A 44 6.51 15.79 -17.71
C ARG A 44 8.04 15.75 -17.69
N ASN A 45 8.69 16.83 -18.11
CA ASN A 45 10.15 16.96 -18.14
C ASN A 45 10.69 17.72 -16.93
N ALA A 46 9.84 18.07 -15.96
CA ALA A 46 10.31 18.67 -14.72
C ALA A 46 11.27 17.70 -14.01
N PRO A 47 12.48 18.14 -13.61
CA PRO A 47 13.33 17.32 -12.76
C PRO A 47 12.53 17.01 -11.49
N GLY A 48 12.36 15.72 -11.19
CA GLY A 48 11.60 15.29 -10.02
C GLY A 48 12.09 16.01 -8.79
N GLU A 49 11.17 16.63 -8.05
CA GLU A 49 11.50 17.26 -6.78
C GLU A 49 11.97 16.17 -5.81
N ASP A 50 13.28 15.99 -5.72
CA ASP A 50 13.93 15.37 -4.59
C ASP A 50 13.50 16.16 -3.36
N TYR A 51 12.58 15.59 -2.58
CA TYR A 51 12.28 16.06 -1.23
C TYR A 51 13.56 15.92 -0.40
N ALA A 52 14.39 16.95 -0.44
CA ALA A 52 15.57 17.10 0.37
C ALA A 52 15.16 17.09 1.85
N PHE A 53 15.37 15.96 2.51
CA PHE A 53 15.56 15.95 3.96
C PHE A 53 16.88 16.67 4.22
N SER A 54 16.82 17.89 4.75
CA SER A 54 17.98 18.55 5.35
C SER A 54 18.31 17.84 6.67
N GLU A 55 19.14 16.80 6.61
CA GLU A 55 19.81 16.26 7.80
C GLU A 55 20.98 17.18 8.19
N GLU A 56 20.63 18.29 8.84
CA GLU A 56 21.55 19.01 9.71
C GLU A 56 20.98 18.98 11.13
N GLU A 57 21.17 17.86 11.83
CA GLU A 57 21.42 17.91 13.28
C GLU A 57 22.17 16.65 13.73
N ARG A 58 23.40 16.88 14.18
CA ARG A 58 24.35 15.89 14.71
C ARG A 58 23.99 15.54 16.14
N MET A 59 24.05 14.25 16.49
CA MET A 59 24.54 13.73 17.79
C MET A 59 25.11 12.34 17.49
N ASP A 60 26.40 12.19 17.18
CA ASP A 60 27.48 11.94 18.14
C ASP A 60 27.06 11.10 19.35
N HIS A 61 27.29 9.79 19.26
CA HIS A 61 27.82 8.99 20.35
C HIS A 61 28.42 7.73 19.73
N GLY A 62 29.75 7.66 19.73
CA GLY A 62 30.46 6.42 19.56
C GLY A 62 30.15 5.48 20.72
N ASP A 63 30.03 4.20 20.40
CA ASP A 63 30.73 3.17 21.17
C ASP A 63 30.95 1.95 20.29
N GLU A 64 32.17 1.47 20.45
CA GLU A 64 32.90 0.45 19.73
C GLU A 64 32.47 -0.92 20.24
N TRP A 65 31.99 -1.82 19.37
CA TRP A 65 32.14 -3.24 19.66
C TRP A 65 32.36 -4.09 18.40
N ASP A 66 33.58 -4.60 18.36
CA ASP A 66 34.13 -5.70 17.57
C ASP A 66 33.27 -6.97 17.63
N GLY A 67 33.18 -7.68 16.50
CA GLY A 67 32.41 -8.90 16.39
C GLY A 67 32.43 -9.51 15.00
N SER A 68 33.62 -9.72 14.46
CA SER A 68 33.85 -10.53 13.26
C SER A 68 33.09 -11.88 13.35
N ASN A 69 32.18 -12.14 12.41
CA ASN A 69 32.01 -13.50 11.91
C ASN A 69 31.46 -13.55 10.48
N ARG A 70 32.38 -13.97 9.62
CA ARG A 70 32.29 -14.36 8.22
C ARG A 70 31.79 -15.79 8.13
N MET A 71 30.81 -16.06 7.25
CA MET A 71 30.52 -17.31 6.50
C MET A 71 29.01 -17.34 6.21
N LYS A 72 28.49 -17.78 5.07
CA LYS A 72 29.01 -18.25 3.78
C LYS A 72 27.78 -18.31 2.85
N ASP A 73 27.97 -17.96 1.58
CA ASP A 73 27.08 -18.37 0.50
C ASP A 73 26.88 -19.88 0.47
N SER A 74 25.64 -20.33 0.24
CA SER A 74 25.29 -21.62 -0.36
C SER A 74 23.84 -21.52 -0.84
N GLN A 75 23.64 -21.18 -2.12
CA GLN A 75 23.24 -22.12 -3.16
C GLN A 75 21.89 -22.83 -2.93
N LEU A 76 20.94 -22.45 -3.79
CA LEU A 76 19.91 -23.28 -4.41
C LEU A 76 20.12 -24.78 -4.23
N ASN A 77 19.09 -25.47 -3.73
CA ASN A 77 18.67 -26.76 -4.25
C ASN A 77 17.19 -27.04 -3.91
N HIS A 78 16.46 -27.37 -4.97
CA HIS A 78 15.15 -28.01 -4.92
C HIS A 78 15.24 -29.40 -4.29
N THR A 79 14.21 -29.74 -3.53
CA THR A 79 13.50 -31.04 -3.39
C THR A 79 13.22 -31.38 -1.93
N GLY A 80 11.96 -31.69 -1.61
CA GLY A 80 11.59 -32.16 -0.27
C GLY A 80 10.13 -31.96 0.10
N THR A 81 9.23 -32.65 -0.60
CA THR A 81 7.81 -32.81 -0.27
C THR A 81 7.61 -33.30 1.17
N ARG A 82 6.88 -32.57 2.02
CA ARG A 82 6.01 -33.14 3.07
C ARG A 82 5.18 -32.09 3.80
N GLY A 83 3.86 -32.28 3.80
CA GLY A 83 2.95 -31.66 4.78
C GLY A 83 2.15 -30.45 4.33
N GLY A 84 1.75 -30.37 3.06
CA GLY A 84 0.76 -29.38 2.63
C GLY A 84 -0.62 -29.74 3.16
N GLN A 85 -1.06 -29.10 4.24
CA GLN A 85 -2.49 -28.96 4.52
C GLN A 85 -3.08 -28.22 3.33
N LYS A 86 -3.82 -28.94 2.49
CA LYS A 86 -4.58 -28.36 1.39
C LYS A 86 -5.49 -27.30 2.00
N ILE A 87 -5.29 -26.07 1.56
CA ILE A 87 -6.24 -24.99 1.73
C ILE A 87 -7.49 -25.48 0.99
N GLU A 88 -8.54 -25.81 1.74
CA GLU A 88 -9.79 -26.28 1.16
C GLU A 88 -10.43 -25.14 0.36
N ASP A 89 -10.79 -25.50 -0.86
CA ASP A 89 -11.32 -24.67 -1.94
C ASP A 89 -12.57 -23.87 -1.54
N GLU A 90 -12.37 -22.64 -1.08
CA GLU A 90 -13.39 -21.58 -1.11
C GLU A 90 -12.88 -20.47 -2.03
N ASP A 91 -13.29 -20.54 -3.30
CA ASP A 91 -13.17 -19.49 -4.32
C ASP A 91 -11.79 -18.81 -4.40
N ASP A 92 -10.87 -19.51 -5.10
CA ASP A 92 -9.52 -19.03 -5.46
C ASP A 92 -9.48 -17.67 -6.19
N SER A 93 -10.64 -17.11 -6.58
CA SER A 93 -10.70 -15.88 -7.37
C SER A 93 -10.78 -14.58 -6.56
N MET A 94 -11.05 -14.62 -5.25
CA MET A 94 -11.31 -13.41 -4.44
C MET A 94 -10.34 -13.19 -3.27
N HIS A 95 -9.18 -13.86 -3.29
CA HIS A 95 -8.22 -13.70 -2.20
C HIS A 95 -6.77 -13.56 -2.66
N PHE A 96 -6.00 -12.82 -1.88
CA PHE A 96 -4.55 -12.66 -2.05
C PHE A 96 -3.82 -13.13 -0.80
N LEU A 97 -2.83 -14.02 -0.99
CA LEU A 97 -2.03 -14.58 0.11
C LEU A 97 -0.65 -13.92 0.15
N ALA A 98 -0.40 -13.10 1.18
CA ALA A 98 0.91 -12.52 1.45
C ALA A 98 1.71 -13.35 2.46
N PHE A 99 3.02 -13.49 2.20
CA PHE A 99 3.99 -14.14 3.11
C PHE A 99 3.55 -15.54 3.58
N ASN A 100 2.80 -16.27 2.74
CA ASN A 100 2.24 -17.60 3.02
C ASN A 100 1.36 -17.68 4.28
N LYS A 101 0.87 -16.55 4.80
CA LYS A 101 0.09 -16.54 6.06
C LYS A 101 -1.00 -15.49 6.15
N TRP A 102 -0.92 -14.40 5.39
CA TRP A 102 -1.85 -13.28 5.48
C TRP A 102 -2.81 -13.31 4.30
N LEU A 103 -4.07 -13.61 4.58
CA LEU A 103 -5.12 -13.71 3.59
C LEU A 103 -5.89 -12.39 3.52
N PHE A 104 -5.83 -11.73 2.39
CA PHE A 104 -6.69 -10.60 2.03
C PHE A 104 -7.86 -11.13 1.22
N THR A 105 -9.08 -10.69 1.51
CA THR A 105 -10.27 -11.18 0.82
C THR A 105 -11.12 -10.01 0.34
N VAL A 106 -11.47 -10.01 -0.93
CA VAL A 106 -12.46 -9.07 -1.48
C VAL A 106 -13.85 -9.47 -0.98
N GLY A 107 -14.68 -8.48 -0.62
CA GLY A 107 -15.99 -8.74 -0.03
C GLY A 107 -15.94 -8.98 1.49
N ASP A 108 -14.84 -8.63 2.13
CA ASP A 108 -14.77 -8.65 3.59
C ASP A 108 -15.54 -7.47 4.18
N THR A 109 -16.56 -7.75 4.99
CA THR A 109 -17.36 -6.74 5.69
C THR A 109 -16.69 -6.23 6.95
N ASP A 110 -15.65 -6.90 7.45
CA ASP A 110 -14.89 -6.46 8.60
C ASP A 110 -14.02 -5.25 8.22
N CYS A 111 -13.98 -4.24 9.09
CA CYS A 111 -13.20 -3.03 8.87
C CYS A 111 -11.97 -2.91 9.77
N PHE A 112 -11.80 -3.82 10.73
CA PHE A 112 -10.73 -3.76 11.71
C PHE A 112 -9.54 -4.63 11.29
N PRO A 113 -8.29 -4.15 11.42
CA PRO A 113 -7.88 -2.80 11.89
C PRO A 113 -7.98 -1.72 10.80
N SER A 114 -8.15 -2.11 9.55
CA SER A 114 -8.28 -1.20 8.42
C SER A 114 -9.05 -1.86 7.28
N VAL A 115 -9.39 -1.08 6.25
CA VAL A 115 -9.86 -1.62 4.97
C VAL A 115 -8.85 -1.22 3.90
N PRO A 116 -8.17 -2.17 3.25
CA PRO A 116 -8.20 -3.62 3.51
C PRO A 116 -7.47 -3.98 4.82
N HIS A 117 -7.67 -5.22 5.28
CA HIS A 117 -6.86 -5.90 6.30
C HIS A 117 -6.68 -7.37 5.91
N ALA A 118 -5.74 -8.06 6.58
CA ALA A 118 -5.48 -9.47 6.34
C ALA A 118 -5.82 -10.32 7.55
N HIS A 119 -6.38 -11.50 7.31
CA HIS A 119 -6.62 -12.54 8.29
C HIS A 119 -5.50 -13.58 8.31
N TYR A 120 -5.24 -14.18 9.47
CA TYR A 120 -4.26 -15.25 9.57
C TYR A 120 -4.79 -16.57 8.99
N ARG A 121 -4.19 -17.01 7.88
CA ARG A 121 -4.42 -18.24 7.11
C ARG A 121 -5.81 -18.42 6.50
N ARG A 122 -6.88 -17.98 7.17
CA ARG A 122 -8.28 -18.16 6.74
C ARG A 122 -9.08 -16.91 7.06
N LYS A 123 -10.05 -16.57 6.21
CA LYS A 123 -10.97 -15.43 6.41
C LYS A 123 -11.74 -15.53 7.73
N THR A 124 -12.15 -16.75 8.11
CA THR A 124 -12.92 -16.99 9.33
C THR A 124 -12.08 -16.92 10.61
N THR A 125 -10.76 -16.76 10.51
CA THR A 125 -9.88 -16.63 11.67
C THR A 125 -10.04 -15.24 12.27
N PRO A 126 -10.61 -15.07 13.48
CA PRO A 126 -10.89 -13.74 14.03
C PRO A 126 -9.61 -12.96 14.36
N TRP A 127 -8.54 -13.67 14.73
CA TRP A 127 -7.24 -13.13 15.12
C TRP A 127 -6.12 -14.15 14.82
N PRO A 128 -4.88 -13.72 14.54
CA PRO A 128 -4.45 -12.33 14.42
C PRO A 128 -4.87 -11.66 13.09
N LYS A 129 -4.86 -10.33 13.09
CA LYS A 129 -5.18 -9.49 11.93
C LYS A 129 -4.07 -8.50 11.63
N LEU A 130 -3.73 -8.35 10.36
CA LEU A 130 -2.70 -7.44 9.88
C LEU A 130 -3.31 -6.14 9.32
N ASN A 131 -2.79 -4.99 9.76
CA ASN A 131 -3.00 -3.70 9.12
C ASN A 131 -1.94 -3.49 8.00
N PRO A 132 -2.29 -3.58 6.72
CA PRO A 132 -1.34 -3.45 5.61
C PRO A 132 -0.80 -2.03 5.44
N TYR A 133 -1.43 -1.00 6.00
CA TYR A 133 -0.94 0.38 5.91
C TYR A 133 0.21 0.65 6.86
N THR A 134 0.23 0.00 8.02
CA THR A 134 1.19 0.27 9.11
C THR A 134 2.12 -0.91 9.42
N GLY A 135 1.79 -2.10 8.91
CA GLY A 135 2.46 -3.36 9.22
C GLY A 135 2.11 -3.94 10.59
N VAL A 136 1.27 -3.24 11.38
CA VAL A 136 0.89 -3.65 12.73
C VAL A 136 0.00 -4.90 12.68
N VAL A 137 0.27 -5.85 13.56
CA VAL A 137 -0.53 -7.06 13.75
C VAL A 137 -1.26 -6.97 15.08
N TYR A 138 -2.52 -7.40 15.11
CA TYR A 138 -3.37 -7.38 16.29
C TYR A 138 -3.80 -8.81 16.67
N ASN A 139 -3.63 -9.18 17.94
CA ASN A 139 -4.17 -10.42 18.53
C ASN A 139 -5.58 -10.23 19.10
N SER A 140 -5.97 -8.99 19.34
CA SER A 140 -7.33 -8.57 19.67
C SER A 140 -7.52 -7.09 19.31
N MET A 141 -8.73 -6.54 19.46
CA MET A 141 -9.00 -5.12 19.13
C MET A 141 -8.12 -4.12 19.87
N LYS A 142 -7.53 -4.51 21.02
CA LYS A 142 -6.72 -3.63 21.88
C LYS A 142 -5.31 -4.16 22.13
N ASP A 143 -4.91 -5.23 21.44
CA ASP A 143 -3.65 -5.92 21.70
C ASP A 143 -2.83 -6.05 20.41
N GLU A 144 -1.76 -5.27 20.31
CA GLU A 144 -0.78 -5.34 19.22
C GLU A 144 0.22 -6.48 19.48
N ASP A 145 0.38 -7.36 18.49
CA ASP A 145 1.44 -8.35 18.46
C ASP A 145 2.70 -7.75 17.82
N VAL A 146 3.53 -7.13 18.67
CA VAL A 146 4.80 -6.52 18.26
C VAL A 146 5.75 -7.54 17.62
N SER A 147 5.70 -8.80 18.06
CA SER A 147 6.58 -9.87 17.57
C SER A 147 6.28 -10.29 16.13
N SER A 148 5.03 -10.10 15.70
CA SER A 148 4.54 -10.45 14.36
C SER A 148 4.46 -9.27 13.39
N ARG A 149 4.79 -8.05 13.84
CA ARG A 149 4.75 -6.82 13.03
C ARG A 149 5.63 -6.96 11.79
N LEU A 150 5.11 -6.50 10.64
CA LEU A 150 5.88 -6.49 9.41
C LEU A 150 7.05 -5.50 9.51
N SER A 151 8.24 -5.97 9.13
CA SER A 151 9.42 -5.13 8.99
C SER A 151 9.29 -4.15 7.82
N LYS A 152 10.10 -3.10 7.79
CA LYS A 152 10.16 -2.16 6.65
C LYS A 152 10.43 -2.87 5.32
N LYS A 153 11.23 -3.94 5.33
CA LYS A 153 11.53 -4.75 4.14
C LYS A 153 10.29 -5.50 3.65
N GLU A 154 9.54 -6.12 4.55
CA GLU A 154 8.28 -6.80 4.20
C GLU A 154 7.23 -5.80 3.72
N MET A 155 7.12 -4.63 4.35
CA MET A 155 6.21 -3.57 3.89
C MET A 155 6.52 -3.14 2.45
N LYS A 156 7.80 -2.95 2.12
CA LYS A 156 8.25 -2.67 0.75
C LYS A 156 7.93 -3.81 -0.21
N LEU A 157 8.15 -5.06 0.18
CA LEU A 157 7.83 -6.22 -0.66
C LEU A 157 6.33 -6.31 -0.93
N LEU A 158 5.51 -6.10 0.09
CA LEU A 158 4.06 -6.15 0.00
C LEU A 158 3.53 -5.05 -0.93
N TRP A 159 3.92 -3.79 -0.72
CA TRP A 159 3.43 -2.65 -1.49
C TRP A 159 4.08 -2.50 -2.88
N ASN A 160 5.12 -3.27 -3.20
CA ASN A 160 5.65 -3.38 -4.56
C ASN A 160 5.05 -4.55 -5.35
N ASP A 161 4.23 -5.40 -4.73
CA ASP A 161 3.52 -6.47 -5.43
C ASP A 161 2.28 -5.90 -6.15
N SER A 162 2.28 -5.99 -7.48
CA SER A 162 1.20 -5.47 -8.31
C SER A 162 -0.13 -6.19 -8.09
N LYS A 163 -0.10 -7.49 -7.78
CA LYS A 163 -1.32 -8.27 -7.47
C LYS A 163 -1.90 -7.83 -6.13
N PHE A 164 -1.05 -7.59 -5.13
CA PHE A 164 -1.50 -7.04 -3.86
C PHE A 164 -2.17 -5.67 -4.02
N ILE A 165 -1.55 -4.78 -4.80
CA ILE A 165 -2.12 -3.46 -5.11
C ILE A 165 -3.48 -3.59 -5.79
N GLU A 166 -3.61 -4.50 -6.76
CA GLU A 166 -4.89 -4.76 -7.44
C GLU A 166 -5.95 -5.26 -6.46
N GLU A 167 -5.61 -6.18 -5.58
CA GLU A 167 -6.52 -6.72 -4.57
C GLU A 167 -7.00 -5.64 -3.58
N CYS A 168 -6.09 -4.78 -3.14
CA CYS A 168 -6.43 -3.63 -2.31
C CYS A 168 -7.43 -2.71 -3.00
N ARG A 169 -7.23 -2.41 -4.29
CA ARG A 169 -8.17 -1.59 -5.06
C ARG A 169 -9.54 -2.23 -5.16
N LYS A 170 -9.61 -3.53 -5.48
CA LYS A 170 -10.89 -4.27 -5.55
C LYS A 170 -11.63 -4.20 -4.22
N GLN A 171 -10.94 -4.46 -3.11
CA GLN A 171 -11.57 -4.42 -1.79
C GLN A 171 -12.02 -3.00 -1.41
N ILE A 172 -11.23 -1.96 -1.71
CA ILE A 172 -11.62 -0.58 -1.42
C ILE A 172 -12.84 -0.13 -2.23
N ILE A 173 -12.90 -0.50 -3.52
CA ILE A 173 -14.04 -0.22 -4.39
C ILE A 173 -15.29 -0.93 -3.86
N TRP A 174 -15.19 -2.24 -3.59
CA TRP A 174 -16.30 -3.02 -3.05
C TRP A 174 -16.78 -2.45 -1.71
N TYR A 175 -15.86 -2.17 -0.79
CA TYR A 175 -16.20 -1.67 0.54
C TYR A 175 -16.81 -0.26 0.49
N SER A 176 -16.38 0.57 -0.46
CA SER A 176 -16.98 1.90 -0.68
C SER A 176 -18.44 1.82 -1.15
N ALA A 177 -18.81 0.76 -1.89
CA ALA A 177 -20.19 0.50 -2.26
C ALA A 177 -21.00 -0.10 -1.08
N PHE A 178 -20.39 -1.02 -0.33
CA PHE A 178 -21.00 -1.67 0.82
C PHE A 178 -21.27 -0.72 2.00
N ALA A 179 -20.30 0.14 2.34
CA ALA A 179 -20.39 1.11 3.43
C ALA A 179 -19.95 2.51 2.95
N PRO A 180 -20.82 3.25 2.23
CA PRO A 180 -20.47 4.53 1.60
C PRO A 180 -19.96 5.61 2.56
N ASN A 181 -20.38 5.55 3.82
CA ASN A 181 -20.01 6.49 4.88
C ASN A 181 -18.73 6.10 5.64
N TYR A 182 -18.08 4.98 5.30
CA TYR A 182 -16.83 4.59 5.95
C TYR A 182 -15.69 5.51 5.52
N ALA A 183 -14.96 6.05 6.50
CA ALA A 183 -13.99 7.13 6.29
C ALA A 183 -12.58 6.67 5.88
N PHE A 184 -12.27 5.37 5.91
CA PHE A 184 -10.93 4.82 5.62
C PHE A 184 -9.80 5.53 6.40
N PRO A 185 -9.80 5.53 7.75
CA PRO A 185 -8.90 6.34 8.58
C PRO A 185 -7.40 6.06 8.36
N HIS A 186 -7.04 4.87 7.86
CA HIS A 186 -5.65 4.49 7.58
C HIS A 186 -5.19 4.83 6.15
N ALA A 187 -6.09 5.26 5.26
CA ALA A 187 -5.76 5.74 3.93
C ALA A 187 -5.41 7.23 3.95
N ARG A 188 -4.21 7.56 4.45
CA ARG A 188 -3.76 8.94 4.74
C ARG A 188 -3.96 9.93 3.59
N PHE A 189 -3.77 9.50 2.35
CA PHE A 189 -3.85 10.35 1.16
C PHE A 189 -5.20 10.23 0.43
N GLY A 190 -6.17 9.53 1.02
CA GLY A 190 -7.46 9.21 0.41
C GLY A 190 -7.54 7.73 0.04
N ARG A 191 -8.75 7.16 0.09
CA ARG A 191 -9.00 5.72 -0.12
C ARG A 191 -8.47 5.17 -1.44
N TYR A 192 -8.40 5.97 -2.50
CA TYR A 192 -7.91 5.52 -3.81
C TYR A 192 -6.41 5.74 -4.02
N ILE A 193 -5.73 6.42 -3.09
CA ILE A 193 -4.30 6.69 -3.13
C ILE A 193 -3.59 5.70 -2.20
N LEU A 194 -3.07 4.63 -2.81
CA LEU A 194 -2.38 3.57 -2.09
C LEU A 194 -0.94 3.98 -1.72
N PRO A 195 -0.42 3.51 -0.56
CA PRO A 195 0.94 3.76 -0.12
C PRO A 195 2.01 3.42 -1.16
N ARG A 196 3.09 4.19 -1.12
CA ARG A 196 4.39 3.85 -1.73
C ARG A 196 5.36 3.67 -0.57
N TRP A 197 6.03 2.52 -0.49
CA TRP A 197 6.95 2.15 0.60
C TRP A 197 8.40 2.01 0.14
#